data_AF-A0A9X3YFR4-F1
#
_entry.id   AF-A0A9X3YFR4-F1
#
_cell.length_a   1.000
_cell.length_b   1.000
_cell.length_c   1.000
_cell.angle_alpha   90.00
_cell.angle_beta   90.00
_cell.angle_gamma   90.00
#
_symmetry.space_group_name_H-M   'P 1'
#
loop_
_entity.id
_entity.type
_entity.pdbx_description
1 polymer ?
#
loop_
_entity_poly.entity_id
_entity_poly.type
_entity_poly.pdbx_seq_one_letter_code
_entity_poly.pdbx_strand_id
1 'polypeptide(L)'
;DLIYYQGHASPGIYARAFLEGRLSEEQMLNFRQEVDGKGLSSYPHPHLMPDFWQFPTVSMGLGPITAIYQARFMKYLENRGFIPKGKQRVWCFIGDGECDEPETLGAISLAGRENLDNLVFVINCNLQRLDGPVRGNGKIIQELEGVFKGANWNVNKVVWGRLWDPLFAIDEDGRM
;
A
#
# COMPACT_ATOMS: atom_id res chain seq x y z
N ASP A 1 -12.85 4.52 3.54
CA ASP A 1 -11.84 3.54 3.09
C ASP A 1 -11.05 3.00 4.26
N LEU A 2 -10.43 1.83 4.09
CA LEU A 2 -9.49 1.23 5.04
C LEU A 2 -8.11 1.28 4.40
N ILE A 3 -7.19 2.06 4.98
CA ILE A 3 -5.91 2.38 4.33
C ILE A 3 -4.77 1.77 5.14
N TYR A 4 -4.11 0.79 4.55
CA TYR A 4 -2.87 0.19 5.03
C TYR A 4 -1.72 1.03 4.49
N TYR A 5 -1.35 2.08 5.24
CA TYR A 5 -0.20 2.92 4.92
C TYR A 5 1.09 2.12 5.01
N GLN A 6 2.04 2.38 4.10
CA GLN A 6 3.38 1.82 4.23
C GLN A 6 4.04 2.36 5.50
N GLY A 7 4.50 1.48 6.38
CA GLY A 7 4.85 1.85 7.76
C GLY A 7 5.87 2.98 7.85
N HIS A 8 6.96 2.90 7.08
CA HIS A 8 8.03 3.89 7.09
C HIS A 8 7.66 5.23 6.41
N ALA A 9 6.49 5.33 5.77
CA ALA A 9 5.96 6.59 5.26
C ALA A 9 5.23 7.42 6.35
N SER A 10 5.20 6.94 7.59
CA SER A 10 4.55 7.61 8.73
C SER A 10 4.92 9.10 8.88
N PRO A 11 6.16 9.58 8.65
CA PRO A 11 6.47 11.01 8.81
C PRO A 11 5.67 11.89 7.83
N GLY A 12 5.40 11.41 6.61
CA GLY A 12 4.57 12.13 5.64
C GLY A 12 3.11 12.24 6.08
N ILE A 13 2.59 11.18 6.71
CA ILE A 13 1.22 11.17 7.25
C ILE A 13 1.11 12.12 8.45
N TYR A 14 2.12 12.14 9.32
CA TYR A 14 2.20 13.10 10.42
C TYR A 14 2.34 14.55 9.94
N ALA A 15 3.20 14.82 8.96
CA ALA A 15 3.34 16.15 8.36
C ALA A 15 2.00 16.65 7.78
N ARG A 16 1.27 15.79 7.07
CA ARG A 16 -0.08 16.12 6.59
C ARG A 16 -1.05 16.37 7.75
N ALA A 17 -1.06 15.51 8.76
CA ALA A 17 -1.95 15.66 9.91
C ALA A 17 -1.68 16.95 10.71
N PHE A 18 -0.42 17.36 10.81
CA PHE A 18 -0.01 18.66 11.39
C PHE A 18 -0.58 19.83 10.58
N LEU A 19 -0.44 19.81 9.24
CA LEU A 19 -1.04 20.83 8.36
C LEU A 19 -2.57 20.85 8.42
N GLU A 20 -3.21 19.72 8.68
CA GLU A 20 -4.65 19.60 8.92
C GLU A 20 -5.07 20.08 10.33
N GLY A 21 -4.13 20.50 11.18
CA GLY A 21 -4.39 20.93 12.55
C GLY A 21 -4.74 19.80 13.52
N ARG A 22 -4.47 18.54 13.16
CA ARG A 22 -4.76 17.35 13.98
C ARG A 22 -3.62 16.95 14.92
N LEU A 23 -2.41 17.45 14.65
CA LEU A 23 -1.22 17.26 15.49
C LEU A 23 -0.62 18.62 15.84
N SER A 24 -0.06 18.75 17.04
CA SER A 24 0.65 19.95 17.48
C SER A 24 2.12 19.92 17.09
N GLU A 25 2.77 21.09 17.10
CA GLU A 25 4.22 21.20 16.89
C GLU A 25 5.00 20.42 17.96
N GLU A 26 4.56 20.44 19.22
CA GLU A 26 5.14 19.66 20.32
C GLU A 26 5.15 18.15 20.00
N GLN A 27 4.04 17.61 19.46
CA GLN A 27 3.98 16.20 19.06
C GLN A 27 4.95 15.90 17.91
N MET A 28 5.04 16.80 16.92
CA MET A 28 5.96 16.65 15.79
C MET A 28 7.43 16.63 16.24
N LEU A 29 7.80 17.48 17.20
CA LEU A 29 9.15 17.51 17.78
C LEU A 29 9.48 16.26 18.59
N ASN A 30 8.45 15.58 19.15
CA ASN A 30 8.58 14.33 19.90
C ASN A 30 8.39 13.08 19.02
N PHE A 31 8.62 13.16 17.71
CA PHE A 31 8.59 11.98 16.84
C PHE A 31 9.58 10.91 17.33
N ARG A 32 9.08 9.68 17.52
CA ARG A 32 9.79 8.51 18.10
C ARG A 32 10.18 8.66 19.58
N GLN A 33 9.63 9.64 20.29
CA GLN A 33 9.85 9.85 21.74
C GLN A 33 8.51 9.82 22.48
N GLU A 34 8.01 8.62 22.77
CA GLU A 34 6.62 8.41 23.21
C GLU A 34 6.44 8.03 24.68
N VAL A 35 7.52 7.74 25.42
CA VAL A 35 7.47 7.27 26.82
C VAL A 35 6.71 8.23 27.75
N ASP A 36 6.88 9.54 27.55
CA ASP A 36 6.26 10.58 28.38
C ASP A 36 4.87 11.03 27.88
N GLY A 37 4.25 10.28 26.95
CA GLY A 37 2.83 10.44 26.58
C GLY A 37 2.50 11.61 25.64
N LYS A 38 3.50 12.18 24.95
CA LYS A 38 3.34 13.33 24.03
C LYS A 38 4.02 13.15 22.67
N GLY A 39 4.54 11.96 22.41
CA GLY A 39 5.24 11.64 21.17
C GLY A 39 4.35 11.09 20.07
N LEU A 40 4.98 10.86 18.92
CA LEU A 40 4.39 10.15 17.80
C LEU A 40 5.15 8.83 17.61
N SER A 41 4.42 7.73 17.50
CA SER A 41 5.03 6.42 17.26
C SER A 41 5.85 6.41 15.97
N SER A 42 6.82 5.50 15.91
CA SER A 42 7.67 5.34 14.72
C SER A 42 6.86 4.93 13.48
N TYR A 43 5.85 4.08 13.66
CA TYR A 43 5.07 3.45 12.61
C TYR A 43 3.59 3.33 13.02
N PRO A 44 2.71 2.81 12.13
CA PRO A 44 1.32 2.56 12.46
C PRO A 44 1.12 1.55 13.60
N HIS A 45 1.03 2.03 14.83
CA HIS A 45 0.82 1.22 16.03
C HIS A 45 -0.48 1.64 16.73
N PRO A 46 -1.63 0.99 16.44
CA PRO A 46 -2.90 1.33 17.07
C PRO A 46 -2.90 1.19 18.60
N HIS A 47 -2.09 0.30 19.16
CA HIS A 47 -1.96 0.19 20.61
C HIS A 47 -1.34 1.45 21.26
N LEU A 48 -0.38 2.07 20.58
CA LEU A 48 0.35 3.25 21.06
C LEU A 48 -0.38 4.55 20.72
N MET A 49 -1.09 4.58 19.57
CA MET A 49 -1.88 5.73 19.11
C MET A 49 -3.29 5.28 18.68
N PRO A 50 -4.18 4.92 19.63
CA PRO A 50 -5.49 4.30 19.35
C PRO A 50 -6.46 5.17 18.55
N ASP A 51 -6.35 6.48 18.68
CA ASP A 51 -7.22 7.44 17.99
C ASP A 51 -6.62 7.95 16.67
N PHE A 52 -5.48 7.39 16.23
CA PHE A 52 -4.80 7.81 15.01
C PHE A 52 -4.55 6.66 14.03
N TRP A 53 -3.89 5.58 14.48
CA TRP A 53 -3.52 4.47 13.61
C TRP A 53 -4.53 3.33 13.69
N GLN A 54 -4.74 2.63 12.56
CA GLN A 54 -5.72 1.54 12.46
C GLN A 54 -5.08 0.19 12.13
N PHE A 55 -4.08 0.16 11.24
CA PHE A 55 -3.51 -1.08 10.72
C PHE A 55 -1.97 -1.09 10.87
N PRO A 56 -1.40 -2.07 11.60
CA PRO A 56 0.06 -2.22 11.70
C PRO A 56 0.65 -2.85 10.45
N THR A 57 1.62 -2.17 9.83
CA THR A 57 2.14 -2.53 8.50
C THR A 57 3.67 -2.54 8.38
N VAL A 58 4.41 -2.13 9.42
CA VAL A 58 5.87 -2.01 9.32
C VAL A 58 6.57 -3.37 9.27
N SER A 59 5.97 -4.42 9.83
CA SER A 59 6.39 -5.79 9.54
C SER A 59 5.93 -6.14 8.14
N MET A 60 6.84 -6.02 7.19
CA MET A 60 6.60 -6.24 5.76
C MET A 60 5.95 -7.61 5.51
N GLY A 61 5.10 -7.69 4.48
CA GLY A 61 4.36 -8.91 4.16
C GLY A 61 3.02 -9.07 4.89
N LEU A 62 2.93 -8.65 6.15
CA LEU A 62 1.67 -8.76 6.92
C LEU A 62 0.57 -7.82 6.40
N GLY A 63 0.94 -6.62 5.97
CA GLY A 63 0.02 -5.64 5.39
C GLY A 63 -0.77 -6.21 4.20
N PRO A 64 -0.10 -6.66 3.13
CA PRO A 64 -0.77 -7.19 1.94
C PRO A 64 -1.70 -8.38 2.21
N ILE A 65 -1.25 -9.41 2.93
CA ILE A 65 -2.12 -10.57 3.23
C ILE A 65 -3.33 -10.16 4.07
N THR A 66 -3.15 -9.34 5.10
CA THR A 66 -4.27 -8.91 5.96
C THR A 66 -5.23 -7.99 5.22
N ALA A 67 -4.75 -7.14 4.30
CA ALA A 67 -5.61 -6.32 3.44
C ALA A 67 -6.51 -7.18 2.53
N ILE A 68 -6.00 -8.28 1.97
CA ILE A 68 -6.80 -9.24 1.20
C ILE A 68 -7.94 -9.81 2.06
N TYR A 69 -7.62 -10.30 3.26
CA TYR A 69 -8.63 -10.86 4.16
C TYR A 69 -9.59 -9.80 4.72
N GLN A 70 -9.13 -8.56 4.93
CA GLN A 70 -9.97 -7.44 5.31
C GLN A 70 -11.00 -7.13 4.22
N ALA A 71 -10.58 -7.06 2.95
CA ALA A 71 -11.47 -6.81 1.82
C ALA A 71 -12.52 -7.93 1.68
N ARG A 72 -12.09 -9.19 1.83
CA ARG A 72 -12.99 -10.35 1.87
C ARG A 72 -13.97 -10.28 3.03
N PHE A 73 -13.51 -9.91 4.23
CA PHE A 73 -14.36 -9.80 5.40
C PHE A 73 -15.42 -8.71 5.25
N MET A 74 -15.07 -7.57 4.65
CA MET A 74 -16.04 -6.53 4.31
C MET A 74 -17.14 -7.08 3.39
N LYS A 75 -16.78 -7.79 2.31
CA LYS A 75 -17.75 -8.46 1.42
C LYS A 75 -18.62 -9.47 2.16
N TYR A 76 -18.03 -10.23 3.09
CA TYR A 76 -18.78 -11.15 3.94
C TYR A 76 -19.83 -10.41 4.78
N LEU A 77 -19.47 -9.32 5.45
CA LEU A 77 -20.41 -8.54 6.26
C LEU A 77 -21.54 -7.96 5.41
N GLU A 78 -21.23 -7.42 4.23
CA GLU A 78 -22.22 -6.91 3.27
C GLU A 78 -23.18 -8.01 2.81
N ASN A 79 -22.66 -9.16 2.39
CA ASN A 79 -23.46 -10.27 1.88
C ASN A 79 -24.32 -10.93 2.98
N ARG A 80 -23.90 -10.83 4.23
CA ARG A 80 -24.66 -11.32 5.40
C ARG A 80 -25.65 -10.30 5.96
N GLY A 81 -25.68 -9.08 5.42
CA GLY A 81 -26.57 -8.02 5.87
C GLY A 81 -26.19 -7.42 7.22
N PHE A 82 -24.95 -7.60 7.69
CA PHE A 82 -24.45 -6.96 8.92
C PHE A 82 -24.11 -5.49 8.72
N ILE A 83 -23.75 -5.11 7.49
CA ILE A 83 -23.50 -3.72 7.10
C ILE A 83 -24.18 -3.45 5.74
N PRO A 84 -24.57 -2.19 5.45
CA PRO A 84 -25.07 -1.85 4.12
C PRO A 84 -23.98 -2.05 3.07
N LYS A 85 -24.39 -2.42 1.85
CA LYS A 85 -23.47 -2.45 0.70
C LYS A 85 -22.88 -1.06 0.50
N GLY A 86 -21.55 -0.96 0.56
CA GLY A 86 -20.85 0.31 0.57
C GLY A 86 -19.95 0.51 -0.64
N LYS A 87 -19.35 1.70 -0.70
CA LYS A 87 -18.25 2.02 -1.63
C LYS A 87 -16.88 1.97 -0.94
N GLN A 88 -16.80 1.43 0.27
CA GLN A 88 -15.55 1.36 1.02
C GLN A 88 -14.56 0.46 0.29
N ARG A 89 -13.35 0.97 0.09
CA ARG A 89 -12.23 0.20 -0.45
C ARG A 89 -11.17 -0.04 0.60
N VAL A 90 -10.49 -1.17 0.47
CA VAL A 90 -9.24 -1.47 1.16
C VAL A 90 -8.09 -1.09 0.24
N TRP A 91 -7.25 -0.18 0.70
CA TRP A 91 -6.05 0.27 -0.01
C TRP A 91 -4.82 -0.26 0.71
N CYS A 92 -3.96 -0.98 0.00
CA CYS A 92 -2.72 -1.50 0.54
C CYS A 92 -1.52 -0.87 -0.17
N PHE A 93 -0.76 -0.06 0.57
CA PHE A 93 0.45 0.59 0.07
C PHE A 93 1.66 -0.24 0.47
N ILE A 94 2.39 -0.74 -0.52
CA ILE A 94 3.54 -1.64 -0.32
C ILE A 94 4.71 -1.23 -1.21
N GLY A 95 5.92 -1.64 -0.81
CA GLY A 95 7.12 -1.49 -1.64
C GLY A 95 7.25 -2.65 -2.62
N ASP A 96 7.92 -2.43 -3.75
CA ASP A 96 8.33 -3.52 -4.63
C ASP A 96 9.32 -4.48 -3.93
N GLY A 97 10.22 -3.98 -3.09
CA GLY A 97 11.09 -4.82 -2.25
C GLY A 97 10.34 -5.67 -1.21
N GLU A 98 9.21 -5.19 -0.68
CA GLU A 98 8.33 -5.94 0.24
C GLU A 98 7.60 -7.10 -0.48
N CYS A 99 7.54 -7.07 -1.82
CA CYS A 99 6.96 -8.16 -2.59
C CYS A 99 7.81 -9.44 -2.61
N ASP A 100 9.05 -9.39 -2.10
CA ASP A 100 9.87 -10.58 -1.88
C ASP A 100 9.42 -11.39 -0.64
N GLU A 101 8.63 -10.80 0.27
CA GLU A 101 8.06 -11.53 1.41
C GLU A 101 7.00 -12.54 0.92
N PRO A 102 7.06 -13.83 1.34
CA PRO A 102 6.11 -14.85 0.88
C PRO A 102 4.64 -14.48 1.10
N GLU A 103 4.35 -13.78 2.20
CA GLU A 103 3.01 -13.35 2.60
C GLU A 103 2.43 -12.31 1.62
N THR A 104 3.29 -11.48 1.00
CA THR A 104 2.84 -10.42 0.09
C THR A 104 2.13 -10.98 -1.14
N LEU A 105 2.71 -12.02 -1.74
CA LEU A 105 2.21 -12.61 -2.98
C LEU A 105 1.45 -13.93 -2.75
N GLY A 106 1.68 -14.62 -1.64
CA GLY A 106 1.18 -15.98 -1.41
C GLY A 106 -0.35 -16.11 -1.41
N ALA A 107 -1.08 -15.03 -1.14
CA ALA A 107 -2.55 -15.03 -1.05
C ALA A 107 -3.26 -14.27 -2.19
N ILE A 108 -2.55 -13.70 -3.16
CA ILE A 108 -3.17 -12.82 -4.18
C ILE A 108 -4.19 -13.57 -5.06
N SER A 109 -4.01 -14.89 -5.28
CA SER A 109 -4.97 -15.71 -6.02
C SER A 109 -6.33 -15.84 -5.32
N LEU A 110 -6.39 -15.66 -4.00
CA LEU A 110 -7.65 -15.59 -3.27
C LEU A 110 -8.45 -14.36 -3.66
N ALA A 111 -7.80 -13.20 -3.82
CA ALA A 111 -8.49 -11.98 -4.21
C ALA A 111 -9.11 -12.09 -5.61
N GLY A 112 -8.38 -12.72 -6.54
CA GLY A 112 -8.89 -13.01 -7.88
C GLY A 112 -10.05 -14.02 -7.89
N ARG A 113 -9.99 -15.07 -7.05
CA ARG A 113 -11.08 -16.06 -6.93
C ARG A 113 -12.35 -15.50 -6.31
N GLU A 114 -12.21 -14.66 -5.29
CA GLU A 114 -13.33 -14.05 -4.56
C GLU A 114 -13.85 -12.76 -5.24
N ASN A 115 -13.28 -12.37 -6.37
CA ASN A 115 -13.59 -11.13 -7.10
C ASN A 115 -13.60 -9.89 -6.19
N LEU A 116 -12.51 -9.67 -5.44
CA LEU A 116 -12.39 -8.56 -4.49
C LEU A 116 -12.20 -7.21 -5.19
N ASP A 117 -13.25 -6.71 -5.84
CA ASP A 117 -13.32 -5.39 -6.49
C ASP A 117 -13.21 -4.19 -5.53
N ASN A 118 -13.27 -4.46 -4.22
CA ASN A 118 -13.08 -3.51 -3.14
C ASN A 118 -11.65 -3.47 -2.61
N LEU A 119 -10.70 -4.19 -3.22
CA LEU A 119 -9.29 -4.21 -2.86
C LEU A 119 -8.45 -3.52 -3.93
N VAL A 120 -7.53 -2.65 -3.49
CA VAL A 120 -6.53 -2.02 -4.35
C VAL A 120 -5.15 -2.15 -3.72
N PHE A 121 -4.22 -2.76 -4.45
CA PHE A 121 -2.80 -2.71 -4.12
C PHE A 121 -2.14 -1.55 -4.87
N VAL A 122 -1.37 -0.76 -4.14
CA VAL A 122 -0.53 0.32 -4.66
C VAL A 122 0.91 -0.06 -4.36
N ILE A 123 1.60 -0.57 -5.38
CA ILE A 123 2.99 -1.00 -5.26
C ILE A 123 3.89 0.14 -5.73
N ASN A 124 4.68 0.68 -4.80
CA ASN A 124 5.69 1.68 -5.14
C ASN A 124 6.92 0.99 -5.74
N CYS A 125 6.96 0.94 -7.07
CA CYS A 125 8.09 0.38 -7.82
C CYS A 125 9.20 1.42 -8.02
N ASN A 126 9.90 1.77 -6.95
CA ASN A 126 11.10 2.62 -7.02
C ASN A 126 12.36 1.84 -7.46
N LEU A 127 12.21 0.54 -7.73
CA LEU A 127 13.22 -0.41 -8.21
C LEU A 127 14.28 -0.79 -7.16
N GLN A 128 14.12 -0.36 -5.92
CA GLN A 128 15.11 -0.48 -4.86
C GLN A 128 14.50 -1.03 -3.55
N ARG A 129 15.33 -1.76 -2.82
CA ARG A 129 15.19 -2.08 -1.40
C ARG A 129 16.31 -1.38 -0.63
N LEU A 130 16.34 -1.58 0.69
CA LEU A 130 17.25 -0.85 1.60
C LEU A 130 18.72 -0.90 1.15
N ASP A 131 19.20 -2.08 0.74
CA ASP A 131 20.62 -2.30 0.40
C ASP A 131 20.91 -2.39 -1.11
N GLY A 132 19.97 -2.00 -1.99
CA GLY A 132 20.20 -2.00 -3.44
C GLY A 132 18.98 -2.35 -4.29
N PRO A 133 19.14 -2.66 -5.58
CA PRO A 133 18.00 -2.94 -6.46
C PRO A 133 17.27 -4.23 -6.09
N VAL A 134 15.94 -4.24 -6.27
CA VAL A 134 15.11 -5.45 -6.06
C VAL A 134 15.46 -6.53 -7.08
N ARG A 135 15.58 -6.13 -8.35
CA ARG A 135 16.00 -6.99 -9.48
C ARG A 135 17.01 -6.24 -10.36
N GLY A 136 18.30 -6.24 -9.99
CA GLY A 136 19.33 -5.51 -10.74
C GLY A 136 19.50 -5.94 -12.20
N ASN A 137 19.33 -7.23 -12.49
CA ASN A 137 19.44 -7.81 -13.84
C ASN A 137 18.07 -8.17 -14.45
N GLY A 138 16.97 -7.71 -13.84
CA GLY A 138 15.61 -8.05 -14.23
C GLY A 138 14.72 -6.83 -14.29
N LYS A 139 13.41 -7.05 -14.40
CA LYS A 139 12.43 -5.96 -14.42
C LYS A 139 11.27 -6.27 -13.47
N ILE A 140 11.37 -5.76 -12.24
CA ILE A 140 10.41 -6.06 -11.16
C ILE A 140 8.97 -5.66 -11.54
N ILE A 141 8.77 -4.56 -12.28
CA ILE A 141 7.43 -4.14 -12.74
C ILE A 141 6.78 -5.22 -13.63
N GLN A 142 7.54 -5.83 -14.53
CA GLN A 142 7.06 -6.87 -15.44
C GLN A 142 6.86 -8.20 -14.73
N GLU A 143 7.74 -8.54 -13.78
CA GLU A 143 7.59 -9.70 -12.90
C GLU A 143 6.27 -9.62 -12.12
N LEU A 144 6.04 -8.48 -11.44
CA LEU A 144 4.80 -8.24 -10.70
C LEU A 144 3.58 -8.21 -11.63
N GLU A 145 3.65 -7.56 -12.79
CA GLU A 145 2.57 -7.59 -13.77
C GLU A 145 2.19 -9.03 -14.15
N GLY A 146 3.16 -9.90 -14.43
CA GLY A 146 2.94 -11.29 -14.78
C GLY A 146 2.27 -12.07 -13.64
N VAL A 147 2.80 -11.93 -12.43
CA VAL A 147 2.28 -12.61 -11.23
C VAL A 147 0.84 -12.17 -10.91
N PHE A 148 0.56 -10.87 -10.90
CA PHE A 148 -0.77 -10.34 -10.61
C PHE A 148 -1.79 -10.66 -11.71
N LYS A 149 -1.43 -10.53 -12.99
CA LYS A 149 -2.31 -10.95 -14.09
C LYS A 149 -2.61 -12.45 -14.04
N GLY A 150 -1.59 -13.28 -13.78
CA GLY A 150 -1.76 -14.72 -13.60
C GLY A 150 -2.69 -15.09 -12.43
N ALA A 151 -2.77 -14.23 -11.42
CA ALA A 151 -3.69 -14.35 -10.29
C ALA A 151 -5.07 -13.71 -10.52
N ASN A 152 -5.42 -13.34 -11.76
CA ASN A 152 -6.68 -12.71 -12.14
C ASN A 152 -6.91 -11.31 -11.53
N TRP A 153 -5.84 -10.51 -11.40
CA TRP A 153 -5.95 -9.10 -11.03
C TRP A 153 -5.98 -8.17 -12.24
N ASN A 154 -6.66 -7.05 -12.10
CA ASN A 154 -6.47 -5.92 -13.01
C ASN A 154 -5.17 -5.18 -12.66
N VAL A 155 -4.27 -5.03 -13.63
CA VAL A 155 -2.97 -4.38 -13.44
C VAL A 155 -2.90 -3.08 -14.22
N ASN A 156 -2.78 -1.96 -13.51
CA ASN A 156 -2.58 -0.64 -14.11
C ASN A 156 -1.15 -0.17 -13.80
N LYS A 157 -0.33 -0.02 -14.84
CA LYS A 157 1.05 0.46 -14.70
C LYS A 157 1.11 1.96 -14.91
N VAL A 158 1.66 2.69 -13.94
CA VAL A 158 1.93 4.13 -14.03
C VAL A 158 3.44 4.30 -14.14
N VAL A 159 3.97 4.28 -15.37
CA VAL A 159 5.42 4.22 -15.63
C VAL A 159 5.97 5.59 -16.03
N TRP A 160 5.27 6.29 -16.90
CA TRP A 160 5.77 7.51 -17.54
C TRP A 160 4.93 8.71 -17.12
N GLY A 161 5.59 9.87 -16.96
CA GLY A 161 4.91 11.14 -16.79
C GLY A 161 4.47 11.74 -18.13
N ARG A 162 3.58 12.74 -18.07
CA ARG A 162 2.98 13.42 -19.24
C ARG A 162 3.98 13.91 -20.31
N LEU A 163 5.23 14.21 -19.93
CA LEU A 163 6.26 14.64 -20.88
C LEU A 163 6.64 13.57 -21.92
N TRP A 164 6.31 12.30 -21.66
CA TRP A 164 6.51 11.20 -22.59
C TRP A 164 5.41 11.07 -23.64
N ASP A 165 4.20 11.57 -23.37
CA ASP A 165 3.06 11.48 -24.28
C ASP A 165 3.36 11.95 -25.72
N PRO A 166 3.97 13.14 -25.95
CA PRO A 166 4.28 13.58 -27.32
C PRO A 166 5.37 12.72 -27.98
N LEU A 167 6.28 12.10 -27.22
CA LEU A 167 7.32 11.23 -27.76
C LEU A 167 6.72 9.91 -28.25
N PHE A 168 5.83 9.29 -27.47
CA PHE A 168 5.12 8.09 -27.90
C PHE A 168 4.16 8.36 -29.07
N ALA A 169 3.56 9.56 -29.13
CA ALA A 169 2.65 9.92 -30.21
C ALA A 169 3.34 10.03 -31.59
N ILE A 170 4.66 10.31 -31.61
CA ILE A 170 5.46 10.42 -32.86
C ILE A 170 6.29 9.17 -33.16
N ASP A 171 6.29 8.17 -32.28
CA ASP A 171 7.07 6.93 -32.44
C ASP A 171 6.31 5.92 -33.31
N GLU A 172 6.41 6.08 -34.64
CA GLU A 172 5.73 5.21 -35.61
C GLU A 172 6.36 3.81 -35.73
N ASP A 173 7.64 3.65 -35.37
CA ASP A 173 8.38 2.40 -35.51
C ASP A 173 8.56 1.63 -34.20
N GLY A 174 8.09 2.18 -33.08
CA GLY A 174 8.08 1.54 -31.77
C GLY A 174 9.50 1.31 -31.22
N ARG A 175 10.43 2.21 -31.56
CA ARG A 175 11.83 2.10 -31.12
C ARG A 175 12.09 2.70 -29.75
N MET A 176 11.15 3.45 -29.17
CA MET A 176 11.23 3.93 -27.78
C MET A 176 10.64 2.94 -26.77
#